data_AF-A0A5E5QPW7-F1
#
_entry.id   AF-A0A5E5QPW7-F1
#
_cell.length_a   1.000
_cell.length_b   1.000
_cell.length_c   1.000
_cell.angle_alpha   90.00
_cell.angle_beta   90.00
_cell.angle_gamma   90.00
#
_symmetry.space_group_name_H-M   'P 1'
#
loop_
_entity.id
_entity.type
_entity.pdbx_description
1 polymer ?
#
loop_
_entity_poly.entity_id
_entity_poly.type
_entity_poly.pdbx_seq_one_letter_code
_entity_poly.pdbx_strand_id
1 'polypeptide(L)' 'NIIGNNDLWIAAHARSLGATLISNNLKEFERVPGLKTENWVGR' A
#
# COMPACT_ATOMS: atom_id res chain seq x y z
N ASN A 1 -10.66 7.46 -9.26
CA ASN A 1 -11.02 6.45 -8.23
C ASN A 1 -10.33 6.77 -6.92
N ILE A 2 -11.10 6.81 -5.84
CA ILE A 2 -10.64 7.02 -4.47
C ILE A 2 -10.15 5.66 -3.91
N ILE A 3 -9.19 5.67 -2.99
CA ILE A 3 -8.73 4.46 -2.28
C ILE A 3 -9.82 3.96 -1.33
N GLY A 4 -9.97 2.64 -1.20
CA GLY A 4 -10.88 2.03 -0.23
C GLY A 4 -10.60 2.49 1.21
N ASN A 5 -11.64 2.56 2.04
CA ASN A 5 -11.52 3.10 3.41
C ASN A 5 -10.50 2.30 4.25
N ASN A 6 -10.52 0.96 4.15
CA ASN A 6 -9.56 0.11 4.85
C ASN A 6 -8.16 0.20 4.25
N ASP A 7 -8.05 0.26 2.92
CA ASP A 7 -6.77 0.39 2.22
C ASP A 7 -6.07 1.70 2.61
N LEU A 8 -6.84 2.77 2.84
CA LEU A 8 -6.32 4.03 3.37
C LEU A 8 -5.72 3.87 4.77
N TRP A 9 -6.42 3.19 5.69
CA TRP A 9 -5.92 2.96 7.05
C TRP A 9 -4.68 2.05 7.07
N ILE A 10 -4.66 1.00 6.24
CA ILE A 10 -3.51 0.11 6.07
C ILE A 10 -2.30 0.89 5.53
N ALA A 11 -2.50 1.68 4.47
CA ALA A 11 -1.47 2.52 3.89
C ALA A 11 -0.92 3.57 4.88
N ALA A 12 -1.80 4.24 5.62
CA ALA A 12 -1.42 5.23 6.61
C ALA A 12 -0.59 4.60 7.73
N HIS A 13 -0.98 3.43 8.23
CA HIS A 13 -0.25 2.72 9.26
C HIS A 13 1.15 2.29 8.78
N ALA A 14 1.25 1.62 7.63
CA ALA A 14 2.53 1.20 7.06
C ALA A 14 3.46 2.39 6.78
N ARG A 15 2.93 3.49 6.23
CA ARG A 15 3.68 4.73 5.99
C ARG A 15 4.18 5.35 7.29
N SER A 16 3.36 5.39 8.34
CA SER A 16 3.75 5.97 9.64
C SER A 16 4.93 5.22 10.29
N LEU A 17 5.05 3.92 10.01
CA LEU A 17 6.13 3.07 10.49
C LEU A 17 7.34 3.03 9.55
N GLY A 18 7.26 3.63 8.37
CA GLY A 18 8.28 3.50 7.32
C GLY A 18 8.43 2.06 6.79
N ALA A 19 7.42 1.21 7.01
CA ALA A 19 7.39 -0.19 6.65
C ALA A 19 7.07 -0.39 5.15
N THR A 20 7.49 -1.53 4.60
CA THR A 20 7.10 -1.95 3.26
C THR A 20 5.78 -2.71 3.32
N LEU A 21 4.75 -2.21 2.62
CA LEU A 21 3.46 -2.88 2.49
C LEU A 21 3.55 -3.98 1.42
N ILE A 22 3.29 -5.21 1.83
CA ILE A 22 3.25 -6.38 0.95
C ILE A 22 1.80 -6.66 0.56
N SER A 23 1.49 -6.69 -0.73
CA SER A 23 0.17 -7.07 -1.23
C SER A 23 0.25 -7.63 -2.65
N ASN A 24 -0.68 -8.53 -2.98
CA ASN A 24 -0.86 -9.05 -4.34
C ASN A 24 -1.70 -8.11 -5.23
N ASN A 25 -2.26 -7.03 -4.67
CA ASN A 25 -3.00 -5.99 -5.37
C ASN A 25 -2.52 -4.60 -4.91
N LEU A 26 -1.57 -4.03 -5.65
CA LEU A 26 -0.92 -2.76 -5.31
C LEU A 26 -1.55 -1.52 -5.96
N LYS A 27 -2.51 -1.70 -6.88
CA LYS A 27 -3.05 -0.61 -7.72
C LYS A 27 -3.52 0.59 -6.90
N GLU A 28 -4.11 0.34 -5.73
CA GLU A 28 -4.60 1.39 -4.87
C GLU A 28 -3.48 2.06 -4.05
N PHE A 29 -2.54 1.26 -3.56
CA PHE A 29 -1.48 1.63 -2.63
C PHE A 29 -0.33 2.41 -3.29
N GLU A 30 -0.01 2.11 -4.56
CA GLU A 30 1.00 2.84 -5.34
C GLU A 30 0.68 4.33 -5.49
N ARG A 31 -0.58 4.72 -5.28
CA ARG A 31 -1.03 6.12 -5.34
C ARG A 31 -0.74 6.90 -4.06
N VAL A 32 -0.31 6.24 -2.97
CA VAL A 32 -0.04 6.88 -1.68
C VAL A 32 1.42 7.37 -1.65
N PRO A 33 1.68 8.69 -1.66
CA PRO A 33 3.05 9.20 -1.76
C PRO A 33 3.90 8.82 -0.55
N GLY A 34 5.09 8.27 -0.82
CA GLY A 34 6.06 7.86 0.21
C GLY A 34 5.73 6.54 0.92
N LEU A 35 4.69 5.82 0.49
CA LEU A 35 4.47 4.44 0.92
C LEU A 35 5.40 3.50 0.14
N LYS A 36 6.13 2.64 0.85
CA LYS A 36 6.92 1.57 0.23
C LYS A 36 6.00 0.38 -0.01
N THR A 37 6.03 -0.20 -1.21
CA THR A 37 5.17 -1.32 -1.61
C THR A 37 5.95 -2.39 -2.34
N GLU A 38 5.62 -3.65 -2.11
CA GLU A 38 6.16 -4.79 -2.86
C GLU A 38 5.06 -5.82 -3.16
N ASN A 39 5.14 -6.43 -4.35
CA ASN A 39 4.31 -7.56 -4.72
C ASN A 39 5.19 -8.81 -4.74
N TRP A 40 4.84 -9.80 -3.92
CA TRP A 40 5.58 -11.06 -3.78
C TRP A 40 5.08 -12.17 -4.68
N VAL A 41 3.92 -11.98 -5.33
CA VAL A 41 3.47 -12.91 -6.36
C VAL A 41 4.34 -12.64 -7.58
N GLY A 42 5.29 -13.54 -7.84
CA GLY A 42 6.07 -13.56 -9.07
C GLY A 42 5.16 -13.66 -10.30
N ARG A 43 5.67 -13.25 -11.46
CA ARG A 43 4.97 -13.45 -12.73
C ARG A 43 4.59 -14.90 -12.96
#